data_AF-A0A6I7QBS7-F1
#
_entry.id   AF-A0A6I7QBS7-F1
#
_cell.length_a   1.000
_cell.length_b   1.000
_cell.length_c   1.000
_cell.angle_alpha   90.00
_cell.angle_beta   90.00
_cell.angle_gamma   90.00
#
_symmetry.space_group_name_H-M   'P 1'
#
loop_
_entity.id
_entity.type
_entity.pdbx_description
1 polymer ?
#
loop_
_entity_poly.entity_id
_entity_poly.type
_entity_poly.pdbx_seq_one_letter_code
_entity_poly.pdbx_strand_id
1 'polypeptide(L)'
;MRKYTIAVLAILGSILFTGCYHAQITTGMEPSAEVYEQTFASSWIYGLVPPSVVEAQNHCRNGVARVETRLSFVNQLVGMLSFGIYTPMHIKVTCASSRADIPTDRSTMYTINSDDSEDVISSTLSKAVEKSLKDSEPFYLEMK
;
A
#
# COMPACT_ATOMS: atom_id res chain seq x y z
N MET A 1 29.55 40.87 -11.86
CA MET A 1 29.73 39.41 -12.02
C MET A 1 29.45 38.63 -10.73
N ARG A 2 30.14 38.90 -9.59
CA ARG A 2 29.92 38.21 -8.30
C ARG A 2 28.46 38.17 -7.79
N LYS A 3 27.69 39.23 -7.99
CA LYS A 3 26.26 39.30 -7.60
C LYS A 3 25.38 38.33 -8.40
N TYR A 4 25.65 38.14 -9.69
CA TYR A 4 24.91 37.22 -10.56
C TYR A 4 25.30 35.76 -10.31
N THR A 5 26.58 35.49 -10.00
CA THR A 5 27.05 34.14 -9.64
C THR A 5 26.43 33.66 -8.33
N ILE A 6 26.34 34.52 -7.31
CA ILE A 6 25.67 34.19 -6.04
C ILE A 6 24.17 33.96 -6.26
N ALA A 7 23.53 34.79 -7.09
CA ALA A 7 22.11 34.62 -7.42
C ALA A 7 21.84 33.30 -8.17
N VAL A 8 22.67 32.92 -9.15
CA VAL A 8 22.52 31.66 -9.89
C VAL A 8 22.73 30.44 -8.99
N LEU A 9 23.73 30.47 -8.10
CA LEU A 9 23.96 29.38 -7.13
C LEU A 9 22.80 29.26 -6.12
N ALA A 10 22.22 30.38 -5.68
CA ALA A 10 21.07 30.38 -4.79
C ALA A 10 19.81 29.80 -5.47
N ILE A 11 19.59 30.13 -6.76
CA ILE A 11 18.47 29.60 -7.54
C ILE A 11 18.65 28.10 -7.79
N LEU A 12 19.84 27.67 -8.23
CA LEU A 12 20.13 26.25 -8.47
C LEU A 12 20.04 25.43 -7.19
N GLY A 13 20.54 25.96 -6.07
CA GLY A 13 20.41 25.35 -4.75
C GLY A 13 18.96 25.15 -4.35
N SER A 14 18.11 26.15 -4.56
CA SER A 14 16.68 26.07 -4.24
C SER A 14 15.96 24.94 -4.98
N ILE A 15 16.31 24.68 -6.25
CA ILE A 15 15.70 23.63 -7.08
C ILE A 15 16.04 22.22 -6.57
N LEU A 16 17.22 22.02 -5.98
CA LEU A 16 17.65 20.71 -5.49
C LEU A 16 16.90 20.27 -4.22
N PHE A 17 16.31 21.20 -3.48
CA PHE A 17 15.62 20.92 -2.21
C PHE A 17 14.08 20.80 -2.34
N THR A 18 13.49 21.01 -3.51
CA THR A 18 12.01 21.03 -3.69
C THR A 18 11.37 19.65 -3.95
N GLY A 19 12.02 18.55 -3.56
CA GLY A 19 11.51 17.19 -3.78
C GLY A 19 10.58 16.69 -2.66
N CYS A 20 9.56 15.90 -3.04
CA CYS A 20 8.79 15.10 -2.08
C CYS A 20 9.58 13.81 -1.78
N TYR A 21 10.30 13.78 -0.65
CA TYR A 21 11.14 12.65 -0.25
C TYR A 21 10.43 11.60 0.61
N HIS A 22 9.15 11.84 0.92
CA HIS A 22 8.33 10.98 1.77
C HIS A 22 6.89 11.01 1.26
N ALA A 23 6.40 9.86 0.82
CA ALA A 23 5.03 9.64 0.42
C ALA A 23 4.40 8.58 1.33
N GLN A 24 3.12 8.76 1.62
CA GLN A 24 2.41 7.91 2.55
C GLN A 24 0.97 7.72 2.13
N ILE A 25 0.55 6.46 2.13
CA ILE A 25 -0.79 6.04 1.75
C ILE A 25 -1.37 5.26 2.93
N THR A 26 -2.53 5.69 3.41
CA THR A 26 -3.29 5.00 4.45
C THR A 26 -4.58 4.47 3.89
N THR A 27 -4.95 3.26 4.28
CA THR A 27 -6.23 2.65 3.89
C THR A 27 -7.33 2.86 4.94
N GLY A 28 -7.01 3.47 6.08
CA GLY A 28 -7.94 3.67 7.20
C GLY A 28 -8.08 2.45 8.12
N MET A 29 -7.36 1.35 7.84
CA MET A 29 -7.32 0.18 8.71
C MET A 29 -6.37 0.38 9.89
N GLU A 30 -6.72 -0.24 11.03
CA GLU A 30 -5.90 -0.24 12.23
C GLU A 30 -4.56 -0.98 11.99
N PRO A 31 -3.40 -0.34 12.20
CA PRO A 31 -2.09 -0.95 11.93
C PRO A 31 -1.78 -2.10 12.89
N SER A 32 -1.20 -3.17 12.36
CA SER A 32 -0.65 -4.30 13.11
C SER A 32 0.82 -4.06 13.49
N ALA A 33 1.35 -4.90 14.38
CA ALA A 33 2.79 -5.00 14.65
C ALA A 33 3.57 -5.63 13.47
N GLU A 34 2.88 -6.28 12.53
CA GLU A 34 3.49 -6.88 11.35
C GLU A 34 3.84 -5.80 10.29
N VAL A 35 5.13 -5.73 9.97
CA VAL A 35 5.68 -4.74 9.03
C VAL A 35 6.62 -5.45 8.06
N TYR A 36 6.47 -5.16 6.78
CA TYR A 36 7.38 -5.55 5.72
C TYR A 36 8.17 -4.33 5.23
N GLU A 37 9.50 -4.43 5.15
CA GLU A 37 10.36 -3.33 4.72
C GLU A 37 11.29 -3.77 3.59
N GLN A 38 11.37 -2.94 2.56
CA GLN A 38 12.30 -3.07 1.45
C GLN A 38 13.14 -1.78 1.37
N THR A 39 14.39 -1.87 1.83
CA THR A 39 15.25 -0.70 2.02
C THR A 39 15.85 -0.15 0.71
N PHE A 40 16.05 -1.04 -0.26
CA PHE A 40 16.60 -0.76 -1.59
C PHE A 40 15.63 -1.23 -2.69
N ALA A 41 14.52 -0.52 -2.85
CA ALA A 41 13.67 -0.67 -4.02
C ALA A 41 14.30 0.07 -5.20
N SER A 42 14.69 -0.66 -6.24
CA SER A 42 15.46 -0.13 -7.38
C SER A 42 14.61 0.76 -8.28
N SER A 43 14.92 2.04 -8.32
CA SER A 43 14.31 2.99 -9.25
C SER A 43 15.39 3.70 -10.07
N TRP A 44 15.04 4.15 -11.28
CA TRP A 44 16.02 4.63 -12.25
C TRP A 44 15.67 6.00 -12.78
N ILE A 45 16.71 6.74 -13.19
CA ILE A 45 16.62 8.03 -13.88
C ILE A 45 15.76 9.00 -13.05
N TYR A 46 16.25 9.37 -11.87
CA TYR A 46 15.58 10.29 -10.94
C TYR A 46 14.14 9.87 -10.57
N GLY A 47 13.83 8.57 -10.55
CA GLY A 47 12.49 8.09 -10.22
C GLY A 47 11.56 7.90 -11.42
N LEU A 48 12.01 8.14 -12.66
CA LEU A 48 11.19 7.99 -13.86
C LEU A 48 10.77 6.53 -14.08
N VAL A 49 11.66 5.59 -13.78
CA VAL A 49 11.33 4.16 -13.80
C VAL A 49 11.01 3.75 -12.36
N PRO A 50 9.74 3.38 -12.06
CA PRO A 50 9.36 2.97 -10.73
C PRO A 50 10.02 1.65 -10.33
N PRO A 51 10.14 1.36 -9.03
CA PRO A 51 10.59 0.05 -8.57
C PRO A 51 9.57 -1.05 -8.92
N SER A 52 10.04 -2.30 -8.85
CA SER A 52 9.17 -3.47 -9.01
C SER A 52 8.00 -3.43 -8.04
N VAL A 53 6.84 -3.90 -8.51
CA VAL A 53 5.62 -3.96 -7.70
C VAL A 53 5.85 -4.82 -6.46
N VAL A 54 5.55 -4.27 -5.29
CA VAL A 54 5.56 -5.02 -4.03
C VAL A 54 4.20 -5.69 -3.87
N GLU A 55 4.18 -7.02 -3.96
CA GLU A 55 2.99 -7.85 -3.72
C GLU A 55 2.66 -7.92 -2.23
N ALA A 56 2.09 -6.84 -1.70
CA ALA A 56 1.79 -6.70 -0.29
C ALA A 56 0.81 -7.78 0.23
N GLN A 57 -0.01 -8.38 -0.64
CA GLN A 57 -0.89 -9.50 -0.31
C GLN A 57 -0.15 -10.77 0.13
N ASN A 58 1.09 -10.99 -0.34
CA ASN A 58 1.88 -12.16 0.04
C ASN A 58 2.44 -12.02 1.46
N HIS A 59 2.56 -10.79 1.95
CA HIS A 59 3.13 -10.48 3.25
C HIS A 59 2.04 -10.15 4.28
N CYS A 60 1.01 -9.42 3.88
CA CYS A 60 -0.07 -8.97 4.76
C CYS A 60 -1.36 -9.75 4.49
N ARG A 61 -1.59 -10.84 5.25
CA ARG A 61 -2.81 -11.67 5.12
C ARG A 61 -4.11 -10.93 5.40
N ASN A 62 -4.04 -9.88 6.23
CA ASN A 62 -5.18 -9.09 6.65
C ASN A 62 -5.35 -7.79 5.85
N GLY A 63 -4.56 -7.60 4.79
CA GLY A 63 -4.53 -6.36 4.02
C GLY A 63 -3.52 -5.36 4.57
N VAL A 64 -3.40 -4.21 3.89
CA VAL A 64 -2.36 -3.22 4.12
C VAL A 64 -2.93 -1.99 4.82
N ALA A 65 -2.52 -1.70 6.05
CA ALA A 65 -2.95 -0.49 6.77
C ALA A 65 -2.27 0.77 6.24
N ARG A 66 -0.97 0.68 5.94
CA ARG A 66 -0.16 1.83 5.56
C ARG A 66 0.99 1.44 4.65
N VAL A 67 1.22 2.24 3.61
CA VAL A 67 2.41 2.16 2.76
C VAL A 67 3.17 3.47 2.89
N GLU A 68 4.46 3.40 3.14
CA GLU A 68 5.34 4.55 3.24
C GLU A 68 6.53 4.38 2.30
N THR A 69 6.71 5.33 1.39
CA THR A 69 7.85 5.37 0.48
C THR A 69 8.72 6.56 0.85
N ARG A 70 9.99 6.31 1.15
CA ARG A 70 10.91 7.33 1.67
C ARG A 70 12.27 7.23 0.99
N LEU A 71 12.93 8.37 0.79
CA LEU A 71 14.35 8.39 0.43
C LEU A 71 15.18 8.55 1.71
N SER A 72 15.91 7.49 2.08
CA SER A 72 16.88 7.57 3.18
C SER A 72 18.11 8.38 2.77
N PHE A 73 18.90 8.82 3.74
CA PHE A 73 20.19 9.48 3.47
C PHE A 73 21.10 8.61 2.59
N VAL A 74 21.17 7.30 2.88
CA VAL A 74 21.97 6.35 2.09
C VAL A 74 21.44 6.26 0.66
N ASN A 75 20.12 6.26 0.49
CA ASN A 75 19.50 6.20 -0.82
C ASN A 75 19.81 7.45 -1.66
N GLN A 76 19.78 8.64 -1.03
CA GLN A 76 20.18 9.89 -1.67
C GLN A 76 21.66 9.92 -2.02
N LEU A 77 22.53 9.40 -1.14
CA LEU A 77 23.96 9.28 -1.40
C LEU A 77 24.23 8.39 -2.62
N VAL A 78 23.56 7.23 -2.70
CA VAL A 78 23.67 6.34 -3.86
C VAL A 78 23.12 6.99 -5.14
N GLY A 79 22.01 7.70 -5.04
CA GLY A 79 21.47 8.53 -6.13
C GLY A 79 22.47 9.57 -6.62
N MET A 80 23.15 10.27 -5.71
CA MET A 80 24.15 11.27 -6.05
C MET A 80 25.39 10.63 -6.71
N LEU A 81 25.91 9.53 -6.13
CA LEU A 81 27.08 8.83 -6.65
C LEU A 81 26.83 8.21 -8.04
N SER A 82 25.59 7.83 -8.32
CA SER A 82 25.18 7.32 -9.64
C SER A 82 24.73 8.41 -10.62
N PHE A 83 24.90 9.70 -10.27
CA PHE A 83 24.41 10.84 -11.05
C PHE A 83 22.91 10.77 -11.38
N GLY A 84 22.11 10.17 -10.50
CA GLY A 84 20.67 10.02 -10.65
C GLY A 84 20.25 8.88 -11.58
N ILE A 85 21.18 8.09 -12.11
CA ILE A 85 20.84 6.91 -12.92
C ILE A 85 20.17 5.84 -12.05
N TYR A 86 20.71 5.60 -10.84
CA TYR A 86 20.17 4.65 -9.89
C TYR A 86 19.75 5.36 -8.61
N THR A 87 18.44 5.50 -8.41
CA THR A 87 17.83 6.22 -7.30
C THR A 87 17.03 5.28 -6.42
N PRO A 88 17.67 4.49 -5.55
CA PRO A 88 16.95 3.56 -4.69
C PRO A 88 16.00 4.29 -3.74
N MET A 89 14.96 3.61 -3.28
CA MET A 89 14.03 4.11 -2.27
C MET A 89 13.68 3.06 -1.23
N HIS A 90 13.23 3.51 -0.07
CA HIS A 90 12.83 2.67 1.05
C HIS A 90 11.31 2.55 1.09
N ILE A 91 10.78 1.34 0.92
CA ILE A 91 9.35 1.04 0.98
C ILE A 91 9.07 0.32 2.30
N LYS A 92 8.11 0.83 3.07
CA LYS A 92 7.64 0.23 4.31
C LYS A 92 6.14 -0.03 4.19
N VAL A 93 5.74 -1.26 4.41
CA VAL A 93 4.35 -1.72 4.38
C VAL A 93 3.99 -2.16 5.78
N THR A 94 3.06 -1.47 6.42
CA THR A 94 2.47 -1.90 7.68
C THR A 94 1.19 -2.66 7.38
N CYS A 95 1.13 -3.91 7.83
CA CYS A 95 -0.05 -4.75 7.65
C CYS A 95 -1.19 -4.27 8.57
N ALA A 96 -2.42 -4.56 8.18
CA ALA A 96 -3.59 -4.30 9.01
C ALA A 96 -3.74 -5.35 10.11
N SER A 97 -4.20 -4.92 11.28
CA SER A 97 -4.49 -5.80 12.42
C SER A 97 -5.74 -6.66 12.16
N SER A 98 -6.68 -6.13 11.38
CA SER A 98 -7.89 -6.81 10.93
C SER A 98 -8.17 -6.50 9.45
N ARG A 99 -8.91 -7.38 8.77
CA ARG A 99 -9.36 -7.16 7.40
C ARG A 99 -10.41 -6.04 7.37
N ALA A 100 -10.25 -5.09 6.45
CA ALA A 100 -11.14 -3.92 6.31
C ALA A 100 -12.62 -4.26 6.10
N ASP A 101 -12.93 -5.45 5.60
CA ASP A 101 -14.24 -5.76 5.03
C ASP A 101 -14.68 -7.19 5.38
N ILE A 102 -14.30 -7.72 6.54
CA ILE A 102 -15.01 -8.88 7.08
C ILE A 102 -15.40 -8.50 8.51
N PRO A 103 -16.69 -8.30 8.80
CA PRO A 103 -17.17 -8.11 10.15
C PRO A 103 -16.60 -9.23 11.01
N THR A 104 -15.90 -8.87 12.08
CA THR A 104 -15.44 -9.83 13.09
C THR A 104 -16.64 -10.60 13.70
N ASP A 105 -17.84 -10.02 13.58
CA ASP A 105 -19.09 -10.70 13.86
C ASP A 105 -19.42 -11.73 12.76
N ARG A 106 -19.20 -13.00 13.09
CA ARG A 106 -19.53 -14.16 12.24
C ARG A 106 -21.03 -14.31 11.97
N SER A 107 -21.90 -13.51 12.59
CA SER A 107 -23.36 -13.57 12.38
C SER A 107 -23.82 -13.13 10.98
N THR A 108 -22.95 -12.47 10.22
CA THR A 108 -23.17 -12.02 8.82
C THR A 108 -22.34 -12.80 7.79
N MET A 109 -21.54 -13.76 8.24
CA MET A 109 -20.76 -14.65 7.37
C MET A 109 -21.54 -15.93 7.07
N TYR A 110 -21.85 -16.15 5.80
CA TYR A 110 -22.43 -17.40 5.32
C TYR A 110 -21.33 -18.23 4.65
N THR A 111 -21.10 -19.45 5.14
CA THR A 111 -20.13 -20.36 4.55
C THR A 111 -20.80 -21.17 3.44
N ILE A 112 -20.18 -21.23 2.28
CA ILE A 112 -20.55 -22.13 1.19
C ILE A 112 -19.37 -23.07 0.97
N ASN A 113 -19.61 -24.37 1.05
CA ASN A 113 -18.60 -25.34 0.63
C ASN A 113 -18.75 -25.58 -0.87
N SER A 114 -17.62 -25.73 -1.55
CA SER A 114 -17.60 -26.07 -2.97
C SER A 114 -18.24 -27.43 -3.32
N ASP A 115 -18.40 -28.32 -2.33
CA ASP A 115 -19.07 -29.63 -2.45
C ASP A 115 -20.57 -29.59 -2.12
N ASP A 116 -21.11 -28.44 -1.69
CA ASP A 116 -22.54 -28.33 -1.37
C ASP A 116 -23.40 -28.41 -2.64
N SER A 117 -24.56 -29.06 -2.54
CA SER A 117 -25.53 -29.15 -3.66
C SER A 117 -25.99 -27.76 -4.11
N GLU A 118 -26.20 -27.56 -5.42
CA GLU A 118 -26.58 -26.27 -6.02
C GLU A 118 -27.82 -25.62 -5.36
N ASP A 119 -28.74 -26.43 -4.85
CA ASP A 119 -29.94 -26.00 -4.12
C ASP A 119 -29.59 -25.30 -2.79
N VAL A 120 -28.55 -25.77 -2.10
CA VAL A 120 -28.06 -25.22 -0.84
C VAL A 120 -27.33 -23.89 -1.08
N ILE A 121 -26.57 -23.79 -2.17
CA ILE A 121 -25.89 -22.56 -2.57
C ILE A 121 -26.90 -21.46 -2.89
N SER A 122 -27.87 -21.78 -3.75
CA SER A 122 -28.88 -20.83 -4.21
C SER A 122 -29.75 -20.32 -3.06
N SER A 123 -30.19 -21.22 -2.17
CA SER A 123 -31.01 -20.84 -1.02
C SER A 123 -30.24 -20.03 0.04
N THR A 124 -28.94 -20.26 0.19
CA THR A 124 -28.08 -19.49 1.10
C THR A 124 -27.81 -18.09 0.54
N LEU A 125 -27.55 -17.99 -0.77
CA LEU A 125 -27.39 -16.70 -1.44
C LEU A 125 -28.66 -15.85 -1.36
N SER A 126 -29.83 -16.42 -1.66
CA SER A 126 -31.10 -15.69 -1.57
C SER A 126 -31.37 -15.14 -0.17
N LYS A 127 -31.09 -15.93 0.88
CA LYS A 127 -31.24 -15.50 2.28
C LYS A 127 -30.27 -14.38 2.65
N ALA A 128 -29.03 -14.47 2.20
CA ALA A 128 -28.02 -13.45 2.47
C ALA A 128 -28.36 -12.12 1.76
N VAL A 129 -28.84 -12.20 0.52
CA VAL A 129 -29.31 -11.03 -0.25
C VAL A 129 -30.53 -10.39 0.40
N GLU A 130 -31.53 -11.18 0.83
CA GLU A 130 -32.72 -10.65 1.51
C GLU A 130 -32.34 -9.91 2.80
N LYS A 131 -31.42 -10.47 3.59
CA LYS A 131 -30.93 -9.83 4.82
C LYS A 131 -30.20 -8.53 4.53
N SER A 132 -29.35 -8.50 3.51
CA SER A 132 -28.64 -7.29 3.07
C SER A 132 -29.60 -6.20 2.59
N LEU A 133 -30.64 -6.57 1.84
CA LEU A 133 -31.69 -5.63 1.41
C LEU A 133 -32.46 -5.04 2.60
N LYS A 134 -32.70 -5.83 3.65
CA LYS A 134 -33.42 -5.39 4.84
C LYS A 134 -32.58 -4.48 5.73
N ASP A 135 -31.33 -4.85 5.96
CA ASP A 135 -30.45 -4.18 6.92
C ASP A 135 -29.62 -3.06 6.25
N SER A 136 -29.63 -2.96 4.92
CA SER A 136 -28.82 -2.02 4.12
C SER A 136 -27.32 -2.12 4.37
N GLU A 137 -26.86 -3.30 4.80
CA GLU A 137 -25.47 -3.63 5.09
C GLU A 137 -24.93 -4.69 4.12
N PRO A 138 -23.62 -4.70 3.82
CA PRO A 138 -23.01 -5.73 2.99
C PRO A 138 -23.07 -7.10 3.67
N PHE A 139 -23.24 -8.17 2.88
CA PHE A 139 -23.14 -9.55 3.33
C PHE A 139 -21.84 -10.19 2.81
N TYR A 140 -21.31 -11.18 3.54
CA TYR A 140 -20.03 -11.80 3.22
C TYR A 140 -20.18 -13.31 3.04
N LEU A 141 -19.61 -13.82 1.94
CA LEU A 141 -19.54 -15.25 1.65
C LEU A 141 -18.12 -15.74 1.83
N GLU A 142 -17.94 -16.74 2.68
CA GLU A 142 -16.67 -17.47 2.79
C GLU A 142 -16.80 -18.76 1.99
N MET A 143 -15.99 -18.89 0.93
CA MET A 143 -15.90 -20.16 0.20
C MET A 143 -14.90 -21.07 0.89
N LYS A 144 -15.33 -22.29 1.21
CA LYS A 144 -14.47 -23.36 1.73
C LYS A 144 -14.34 -24.53 0.77
#